data_AF-A0A2S5TH30-F1
#
_entry.id   AF-A0A2S5TH30-F1
#
_cell.length_a   1.000
_cell.length_b   1.000
_cell.length_c   1.000
_cell.angle_alpha   90.00
_cell.angle_beta   90.00
_cell.angle_gamma   90.00
#
_symmetry.space_group_name_H-M   'P 1'
#
loop_
_entity.id
_entity.type
_entity.pdbx_description
1 polymer ?
#
loop_
_entity_poly.entity_id
_entity_poly.type
_entity_poly.pdbx_seq_one_letter_code
_entity_poly.pdbx_strand_id
1 'polypeptide(L)'
;MRKEYGAALRELFAARMKTELPAWREVPAPKTWFFPGERLYVRDDHPLAWQLIVLQPDMKDHDAFNIEIGWSRLKRVPELSMRPCMEAPDSAEALVREEHVCRLGDMLPARGQPASGWILDARTYSTDFNQVMAAMAERQLKLDKQQARIAMQPFVDDAFTALRERGLPWVEGRLAQMS
;
A
#
# COMPACT_ATOMS: atom_id res chain seq x y z
N MET A 1 -1.22 -7.04 -11.38
CA MET A 1 -0.01 -6.33 -11.86
C MET A 1 0.93 -7.26 -12.63
N ARG A 2 1.54 -6.79 -13.73
CA ARG A 2 2.60 -7.51 -14.46
C ARG A 2 3.74 -7.95 -13.52
N LYS A 3 4.36 -9.10 -13.80
CA LYS A 3 5.41 -9.68 -12.96
C LYS A 3 6.62 -8.75 -12.82
N GLU A 4 7.02 -8.13 -13.92
CA GLU A 4 8.16 -7.21 -14.02
C GLU A 4 7.93 -5.97 -13.16
N TYR A 5 6.73 -5.37 -13.25
CA TYR A 5 6.31 -4.27 -12.40
C TYR A 5 6.22 -4.67 -10.93
N GLY A 6 5.65 -5.83 -10.62
CA GLY A 6 5.58 -6.31 -9.24
C GLY A 6 6.95 -6.51 -8.62
N ALA A 7 7.92 -7.02 -9.41
CA ALA A 7 9.31 -7.14 -8.97
C ALA A 7 9.96 -5.77 -8.76
N ALA A 8 9.83 -4.86 -9.73
CA ALA A 8 10.35 -3.50 -9.64
C ALA A 8 9.77 -2.74 -8.43
N LEU A 9 8.46 -2.81 -8.23
CA LEU A 9 7.75 -2.19 -7.11
C LEU A 9 8.32 -2.63 -5.78
N ARG A 10 8.43 -3.94 -5.54
CA ARG A 10 8.96 -4.46 -4.27
C ARG A 10 10.42 -4.07 -4.04
N GLU A 11 11.25 -4.12 -5.09
CA GLU A 11 12.66 -3.73 -5.00
C GLU A 11 12.83 -2.24 -4.67
N LEU A 12 12.11 -1.38 -5.40
CA LEU A 12 12.12 0.07 -5.19
C LEU A 12 11.58 0.44 -3.82
N PHE A 13 10.43 -0.11 -3.45
CA PHE A 13 9.78 0.20 -2.18
C PHE A 13 10.64 -0.25 -1.00
N ALA A 14 11.20 -1.47 -1.02
CA ALA A 14 12.07 -1.97 0.04
C ALA A 14 13.36 -1.12 0.16
N ALA A 15 13.94 -0.70 -0.97
CA ALA A 15 15.09 0.19 -0.97
C ALA A 15 14.78 1.52 -0.28
N ARG A 16 13.66 2.16 -0.64
CA ARG A 16 13.20 3.43 -0.06
C ARG A 16 12.86 3.29 1.43
N MET A 17 12.19 2.20 1.83
CA MET A 17 11.92 1.90 3.25
C MET A 17 13.23 1.86 4.05
N LYS A 18 14.23 1.14 3.53
CA LYS A 18 15.54 1.02 4.20
C LYS A 18 16.28 2.36 4.31
N THR A 19 16.19 3.23 3.30
CA THR A 19 16.94 4.49 3.28
C THR A 19 16.25 5.63 4.02
N GLU A 20 14.92 5.75 3.89
CA GLU A 20 14.17 6.89 4.42
C GLU A 20 13.43 6.60 5.72
N LEU A 21 13.05 5.35 5.95
CA LEU A 21 12.26 4.94 7.10
C LEU A 21 12.97 3.79 7.86
N PRO A 22 14.24 3.97 8.30
CA PRO A 22 15.05 2.88 8.85
C PRO A 22 14.51 2.29 10.18
N ALA A 23 13.65 3.03 10.89
CA ALA A 23 12.94 2.52 12.07
C ALA A 23 11.84 1.49 11.74
N TRP A 24 11.47 1.37 10.47
CA TRP A 24 10.45 0.44 9.99
C TRP A 24 11.12 -0.80 9.41
N ARG A 25 11.00 -1.92 10.12
CA ARG A 25 11.57 -3.21 9.69
C ARG A 25 10.55 -4.03 8.92
N GLU A 26 10.99 -4.68 7.86
CA GLU A 26 10.17 -5.68 7.17
C GLU A 26 9.97 -6.89 8.10
N VAL A 27 8.75 -7.39 8.17
CA VAL A 27 8.41 -8.62 8.90
C VAL A 27 7.70 -9.61 7.98
N PRO A 28 7.83 -10.93 8.21
CA PRO A 28 7.11 -11.91 7.43
C PRO A 28 5.60 -11.67 7.50
N ALA A 29 4.95 -11.62 6.34
CA ALA A 29 3.52 -11.48 6.19
C ALA A 29 2.87 -12.88 6.07
N PRO A 30 2.14 -13.38 7.10
CA PRO A 30 1.55 -14.71 7.09
C PRO A 30 0.49 -14.83 5.98
N LYS A 31 0.57 -15.91 5.20
CA LYS A 31 -0.33 -16.15 4.06
C LYS A 31 -1.82 -16.25 4.44
N THR A 32 -2.12 -16.49 5.71
CA THR A 32 -3.50 -16.51 6.23
C THR A 32 -4.17 -15.14 6.14
N TRP A 33 -3.39 -14.06 6.30
CA TRP A 33 -3.91 -12.70 6.41
C TRP A 33 -3.39 -11.76 5.31
N PHE A 34 -2.40 -12.23 4.54
CA PHE A 34 -1.70 -11.45 3.53
C PHE A 34 -1.64 -12.19 2.19
N PHE A 35 -1.87 -11.43 1.10
CA PHE A 35 -1.83 -11.96 -0.25
C PHE A 35 -0.39 -12.15 -0.75
N PRO A 36 -0.18 -13.06 -1.73
CA PRO A 36 1.12 -13.22 -2.35
C PRO A 36 1.68 -11.91 -2.90
N GLY A 37 2.92 -11.59 -2.53
CA GLY A 37 3.63 -10.41 -3.02
C GLY A 37 3.44 -9.16 -2.15
N GLU A 38 2.57 -9.19 -1.15
CA GLU A 38 2.50 -8.14 -0.14
C GLU A 38 3.78 -8.08 0.69
N ARG A 39 4.03 -6.92 1.29
CA ARG A 39 5.14 -6.67 2.21
C ARG A 39 4.62 -5.91 3.42
N LEU A 40 4.93 -6.41 4.62
CA LEU A 40 4.55 -5.78 5.88
C LEU A 40 5.80 -5.16 6.51
N TYR A 41 5.71 -3.89 6.86
CA TYR A 41 6.73 -3.16 7.60
C TYR A 41 6.14 -2.69 8.92
N VAL A 42 6.93 -2.80 9.98
CA VAL A 42 6.51 -2.52 11.35
C VAL A 42 7.48 -1.56 12.01
N ARG A 43 6.94 -0.59 12.74
CA ARG A 43 7.67 0.18 13.77
C ARG A 43 7.05 -0.11 15.13
N ASP A 44 7.87 -0.53 16.09
CA ASP A 44 7.46 -1.09 17.39
C ASP A 44 7.96 -0.30 18.61
N ASP A 45 8.36 0.96 18.39
CA ASP A 45 8.80 1.89 19.44
C ASP A 45 7.67 2.51 20.26
N HIS A 46 6.42 2.45 19.76
CA HIS A 46 5.27 3.03 20.46
C HIS A 46 4.81 2.13 21.62
N PRO A 47 4.58 2.68 22.83
CA PRO A 47 4.28 1.88 24.02
C PRO A 47 2.97 1.11 23.92
N LEU A 48 1.99 1.60 23.15
CA LEU A 48 0.64 1.02 23.08
C LEU A 48 0.41 0.09 21.88
N ALA A 49 1.21 0.17 20.82
CA ALA A 49 0.89 -0.53 19.57
C ALA A 49 2.11 -0.71 18.66
N TRP A 50 2.04 -1.72 17.80
CA TRP A 50 2.81 -1.74 16.56
C TRP A 50 2.18 -0.81 15.54
N GLN A 51 3.01 -0.10 14.80
CA GLN A 51 2.63 0.75 13.68
C GLN A 51 2.93 0.00 12.39
N LEU A 52 2.00 0.06 11.43
CA LEU A 52 1.98 -0.85 10.29
C LEU A 52 1.99 -0.07 8.98
N ILE A 53 2.81 -0.53 8.03
CA ILE A 53 2.74 -0.19 6.60
C ILE A 53 2.66 -1.49 5.83
N VAL A 54 1.66 -1.63 4.96
CA VAL A 54 1.51 -2.77 4.05
C VAL A 54 1.59 -2.30 2.62
N LEU A 55 2.57 -2.80 1.87
CA LEU A 55 2.59 -2.68 0.42
C LEU A 55 1.71 -3.77 -0.19
N GLN A 56 0.78 -3.36 -1.04
CA GLN A 56 -0.23 -4.22 -1.65
C GLN A 56 -0.22 -4.12 -3.19
N PRO A 57 0.55 -4.97 -3.88
CA PRO A 57 0.43 -5.07 -5.34
C PRO A 57 -0.97 -5.57 -5.75
N ASP A 58 -1.55 -4.99 -6.79
CA ASP A 58 -2.86 -5.45 -7.29
C ASP A 58 -2.75 -6.86 -7.90
N MET A 59 -3.66 -7.74 -7.47
CA MET A 59 -3.71 -9.15 -7.86
C MET A 59 -4.68 -9.43 -9.03
N LYS A 60 -5.51 -8.47 -9.43
CA LYS A 60 -6.57 -8.61 -10.45
C LYS A 60 -6.11 -8.13 -11.82
N ASP A 61 -4.84 -8.34 -12.14
CA ASP A 61 -4.24 -7.91 -13.40
C ASP A 61 -4.33 -6.40 -13.69
N HIS A 62 -4.59 -5.55 -12.70
CA HIS A 62 -4.36 -4.13 -12.90
C HIS A 62 -2.88 -3.84 -12.65
N ASP A 63 -2.29 -2.96 -13.46
CA ASP A 63 -0.95 -2.44 -13.15
C ASP A 63 -1.12 -1.33 -12.12
N ALA A 64 -1.43 -1.73 -10.88
CA ALA A 64 -1.70 -0.84 -9.78
C ALA A 64 -1.20 -1.43 -8.47
N PHE A 65 -1.04 -0.59 -7.45
CA PHE A 65 -0.80 -1.02 -6.09
C PHE A 65 -1.46 -0.07 -5.09
N ASN A 66 -1.63 -0.57 -3.87
CA ASN A 66 -2.10 0.19 -2.72
C ASN A 66 -1.05 0.16 -1.61
N ILE A 67 -1.21 1.08 -0.68
CA ILE A 67 -0.49 1.08 0.60
C ILE A 67 -1.56 1.13 1.67
N GLU A 68 -1.53 0.17 2.59
CA GLU A 68 -2.31 0.26 3.82
C GLU A 68 -1.42 0.76 4.96
N ILE A 69 -2.01 1.51 5.88
CA ILE A 69 -1.37 2.00 7.09
C ILE A 69 -2.29 1.77 8.28
N GLY A 70 -1.72 1.64 9.48
CA GLY A 70 -2.53 1.45 10.68
C GLY A 70 -1.73 0.99 11.88
N TRP A 71 -2.39 0.25 12.77
CA TRP A 71 -1.81 -0.20 14.03
C TRP A 71 -2.30 -1.59 14.48
N SER A 72 -1.53 -2.22 15.36
CA SER A 72 -1.95 -3.36 16.18
C SER A 72 -1.56 -3.11 17.64
N ARG A 73 -2.56 -2.89 18.50
CA ARG A 73 -2.41 -2.74 19.97
C ARG A 73 -2.03 -4.05 20.65
N LEU A 74 -2.20 -5.17 19.95
CA LEU A 74 -1.76 -6.49 20.38
C LEU A 74 -0.25 -6.70 20.18
N LYS A 75 0.46 -5.71 19.62
CA LYS A 75 1.91 -5.74 19.36
C LYS A 75 2.37 -7.00 18.63
N ARG A 76 1.59 -7.39 17.62
CA ARG A 76 1.89 -8.50 16.72
C ARG A 76 1.47 -8.15 15.30
N VAL A 77 1.77 -9.04 14.37
CA VAL A 77 1.23 -8.98 13.01
C VAL A 77 -0.30 -8.99 13.11
N PRO A 78 -1.00 -8.10 12.38
CA PRO A 78 -2.45 -8.03 12.43
C PRO A 78 -3.08 -9.32 11.87
N GLU A 79 -4.12 -9.78 12.55
CA GLU A 79 -4.88 -10.99 12.21
C GLU A 79 -6.30 -10.59 11.79
N LEU A 80 -6.36 -9.73 10.77
CA LEU A 80 -7.60 -9.16 10.27
C LEU A 80 -8.24 -10.07 9.21
N SER A 81 -9.46 -10.51 9.46
CA SER A 81 -10.24 -11.33 8.52
C SER A 81 -10.63 -10.60 7.24
N MET A 82 -10.61 -9.26 7.25
CA MET A 82 -10.87 -8.42 6.10
C MET A 82 -9.95 -7.20 6.14
N ARG A 83 -9.31 -6.88 5.00
CA ARG A 83 -8.47 -5.69 4.82
C ARG A 83 -8.83 -4.95 3.51
N PRO A 84 -8.90 -3.60 3.54
CA PRO A 84 -8.79 -2.74 4.72
C PRO A 84 -9.97 -2.92 5.69
N CYS A 85 -9.86 -2.37 6.90
CA CYS A 85 -10.99 -2.26 7.81
C CYS A 85 -12.09 -1.37 7.19
N MET A 86 -13.35 -1.63 7.55
CA MET A 86 -14.51 -0.93 6.95
C MET A 86 -14.76 0.43 7.58
N GLU A 87 -14.32 0.61 8.82
CA GLU A 87 -14.45 1.86 9.55
C GLU A 87 -13.66 2.96 8.84
N ALA A 88 -14.23 4.16 8.76
CA ALA A 88 -13.53 5.30 8.21
C ALA A 88 -12.27 5.60 9.08
N PRO A 89 -11.12 5.96 8.49
CA PRO A 89 -9.86 6.12 9.22
C PRO A 89 -9.97 7.04 10.46
N ASP A 90 -10.72 8.14 10.31
CA ASP A 90 -10.85 9.18 11.34
C ASP A 90 -12.03 8.95 12.30
N SER A 91 -12.76 7.84 12.17
CA SER A 91 -13.95 7.57 13.00
C SER A 91 -13.61 7.18 14.45
N ALA A 92 -14.55 7.36 15.37
CA ALA A 92 -14.36 6.92 16.76
C ALA A 92 -14.31 5.38 16.87
N GLU A 93 -15.05 4.69 16.02
CA GLU A 93 -15.08 3.23 15.92
C GLU A 93 -13.71 2.69 15.52
N ALA A 94 -13.01 3.32 14.57
CA ALA A 94 -11.65 2.96 14.22
C ALA A 94 -10.72 3.07 15.45
N LEU A 95 -10.80 4.18 16.20
CA LEU A 95 -9.91 4.47 17.33
C LEU A 95 -9.99 3.41 18.45
N VAL A 96 -11.16 2.82 18.68
CA VAL A 96 -11.33 1.81 19.75
C VAL A 96 -10.89 0.40 19.34
N ARG A 97 -10.56 0.15 18.06
CA ARG A 97 -10.13 -1.18 17.61
C ARG A 97 -8.76 -1.55 18.14
N GLU A 98 -8.61 -2.84 18.49
CA GLU A 98 -7.30 -3.41 18.81
C GLU A 98 -6.37 -3.40 17.59
N GLU A 99 -6.92 -3.71 16.42
CA GLU A 99 -6.20 -3.71 15.15
C GLU A 99 -7.03 -2.97 14.10
N HIS A 100 -6.39 -2.06 13.39
CA HIS A 100 -7.02 -1.28 12.33
C HIS A 100 -5.99 -0.99 11.23
N VAL A 101 -6.43 -1.14 9.98
CA VAL A 101 -5.66 -0.74 8.79
C VAL A 101 -6.61 -0.10 7.78
N CYS A 102 -6.16 0.96 7.13
CA CYS A 102 -6.90 1.63 6.07
C CYS A 102 -5.98 1.90 4.87
N ARG A 103 -6.54 2.15 3.68
CA ARG A 103 -5.72 2.51 2.52
C ARG A 103 -5.29 3.96 2.62
N LEU A 104 -4.00 4.21 2.45
CA LEU A 104 -3.44 5.56 2.42
C LEU A 104 -4.10 6.41 1.33
N GLY A 105 -4.38 5.85 0.16
CA GLY A 105 -5.01 6.62 -0.92
C GLY A 105 -6.45 7.04 -0.64
N ASP A 106 -7.18 6.38 0.26
CA ASP A 106 -8.52 6.83 0.70
C ASP A 106 -8.43 8.12 1.54
N MET A 107 -7.24 8.43 2.08
CA MET A 107 -6.98 9.62 2.91
C MET A 107 -6.43 10.81 2.12
N LEU A 108 -6.16 10.62 0.83
CA LEU A 108 -5.63 11.66 -0.05
C LEU A 108 -6.77 12.41 -0.73
N PRO A 109 -6.57 13.70 -1.08
CA PRO A 109 -7.52 14.43 -1.92
C PRO A 109 -7.82 13.66 -3.20
N ALA A 110 -9.05 13.74 -3.69
CA ALA A 110 -9.47 13.06 -4.92
C ALA A 110 -8.54 13.42 -6.08
N ARG A 111 -7.78 12.43 -6.59
CA ARG A 111 -6.78 12.62 -7.66
C ARG A 111 -7.37 12.56 -9.06
N GLY A 112 -8.69 12.72 -9.20
CA GLY A 112 -9.41 12.51 -10.46
C GLY A 112 -9.32 11.06 -10.98
N GLN A 113 -8.90 10.11 -10.15
CA GLN A 113 -8.79 8.68 -10.48
C GLN A 113 -9.86 7.87 -9.76
N PRO A 114 -10.38 6.81 -10.39
CA PRO A 114 -11.48 6.01 -9.83
C PRO A 114 -11.06 5.10 -8.67
N ALA A 115 -9.77 4.91 -8.42
CA ALA A 115 -9.28 4.02 -7.35
C ALA A 115 -8.38 4.76 -6.36
N SER A 116 -8.41 4.32 -5.11
CA SER A 116 -7.61 4.84 -4.00
C SER A 116 -6.17 4.31 -3.95
N GLY A 117 -5.58 4.04 -5.12
CA GLY A 117 -4.24 3.48 -5.25
C GLY A 117 -3.41 4.19 -6.32
N TRP A 118 -2.20 3.69 -6.52
CA TRP A 118 -1.32 4.14 -7.59
C TRP A 118 -1.56 3.28 -8.83
N ILE A 119 -2.22 3.85 -9.83
CA ILE A 119 -2.55 3.19 -11.09
C ILE A 119 -1.52 3.58 -12.15
N LEU A 120 -0.75 2.61 -12.64
CA LEU A 120 0.22 2.83 -13.71
C LEU A 120 -0.45 2.94 -15.07
N ASP A 121 -1.49 2.15 -15.30
CA ASP A 121 -2.26 2.17 -16.55
C ASP A 121 -3.76 2.27 -16.25
N ALA A 122 -4.27 3.51 -16.30
CA ALA A 122 -5.67 3.81 -16.05
C ALA A 122 -6.63 3.13 -17.04
N ARG A 123 -6.15 2.76 -18.24
CA ARG A 123 -6.96 2.04 -19.25
C ARG A 123 -7.44 0.68 -18.73
N THR A 124 -6.73 0.09 -17.78
CA THR A 124 -7.11 -1.18 -17.14
C THR A 124 -8.35 -1.06 -16.24
N TYR A 125 -8.77 0.16 -15.90
CA TYR A 125 -10.00 0.47 -15.17
C TYR A 125 -11.05 1.18 -16.02
N SER A 126 -10.82 1.29 -17.33
CA SER A 126 -11.73 1.97 -18.24
C SER A 126 -13.04 1.20 -18.40
N THR A 127 -14.14 1.93 -18.54
CA THR A 127 -15.43 1.35 -18.97
C THR A 127 -15.49 1.14 -20.49
N ASP A 128 -14.54 1.70 -21.24
CA ASP A 128 -14.40 1.49 -22.69
C ASP A 128 -13.66 0.17 -22.96
N PHE A 129 -14.40 -0.80 -23.51
CA PHE A 129 -13.88 -2.12 -23.86
C PHE A 129 -12.66 -2.06 -24.79
N ASN A 130 -12.61 -1.11 -25.73
CA ASN A 130 -11.48 -1.00 -26.67
C ASN A 130 -10.20 -0.58 -25.94
N GLN A 131 -10.30 0.30 -24.95
CA GLN A 131 -9.15 0.71 -24.14
C GLN A 131 -8.63 -0.43 -23.28
N VAL A 132 -9.54 -1.22 -22.68
CA VAL A 132 -9.17 -2.41 -21.91
C VAL A 132 -8.45 -3.42 -22.81
N MET A 133 -8.99 -3.72 -23.98
CA MET A 133 -8.37 -4.67 -24.92
C MET A 133 -7.01 -4.19 -25.44
N ALA A 134 -6.87 -2.90 -25.76
CA ALA A 134 -5.59 -2.31 -26.14
C ALA A 134 -4.54 -2.45 -25.03
N ALA A 135 -4.91 -2.14 -23.78
CA ALA A 135 -4.03 -2.32 -22.64
C ALA A 135 -3.64 -3.80 -22.44
N MET A 136 -4.59 -4.73 -22.60
CA MET A 136 -4.29 -6.16 -22.52
C MET A 136 -3.34 -6.65 -23.61
N ALA A 137 -3.49 -6.14 -24.85
CA ALA A 137 -2.60 -6.48 -25.95
C ALA A 137 -1.17 -5.97 -25.71
N GLU A 138 -1.02 -4.72 -25.27
CA GLU A 138 0.29 -4.13 -24.93
C GLU A 138 0.98 -4.85 -23.77
N ARG A 139 0.22 -5.44 -22.84
CA ARG A 139 0.76 -6.21 -21.71
C ARG A 139 1.42 -7.52 -22.13
N GLN A 140 1.14 -8.02 -23.34
CA GLN A 140 1.85 -9.19 -23.88
C GLN A 140 3.30 -8.86 -24.25
N LEU A 141 3.63 -7.58 -24.43
CA LEU A 141 5.00 -7.14 -24.64
C LEU A 141 5.79 -7.31 -23.35
N LYS A 142 6.79 -8.19 -23.41
CA LYS A 142 7.71 -8.41 -22.30
C LYS A 142 8.56 -7.16 -22.10
N LEU A 143 8.43 -6.54 -20.92
CA LEU A 143 9.32 -5.48 -20.49
C LEU A 143 10.62 -6.08 -19.97
N ASP A 144 11.73 -5.39 -20.20
CA ASP A 144 12.94 -5.70 -19.44
C ASP A 144 12.87 -5.15 -18.01
N LYS A 145 13.78 -5.62 -17.15
CA LYS A 145 13.82 -5.23 -15.73
C LYS A 145 14.04 -3.73 -15.54
N GLN A 146 14.85 -3.09 -16.38
CA GLN A 146 15.21 -1.69 -16.26
C GLN A 146 14.06 -0.79 -16.67
N GLN A 147 13.38 -1.10 -17.77
CA GLN A 147 12.16 -0.44 -18.21
C GLN A 147 11.07 -0.49 -17.14
N ALA A 148 10.85 -1.67 -16.55
CA ALA A 148 9.90 -1.85 -15.46
C ALA A 148 10.24 -0.99 -14.23
N ARG A 149 11.53 -0.90 -13.88
CA ARG A 149 12.01 -0.05 -12.79
C ARG A 149 11.78 1.42 -13.07
N ILE A 150 12.14 1.90 -14.26
CA ILE A 150 11.97 3.31 -14.67
C ILE A 150 10.49 3.69 -14.65
N ALA A 151 9.62 2.84 -15.20
CA ALA A 151 8.17 3.10 -15.23
C ALA A 151 7.54 3.13 -13.83
N MET A 152 8.03 2.30 -12.89
CA MET A 152 7.48 2.19 -11.54
C MET A 152 7.98 3.30 -10.59
N GLN A 153 9.20 3.81 -10.81
CA GLN A 153 9.86 4.80 -9.96
C GLN A 153 8.97 6.00 -9.58
N PRO A 154 8.32 6.74 -10.50
CA PRO A 154 7.54 7.91 -10.14
C PRO A 154 6.35 7.59 -9.22
N PHE A 155 5.74 6.41 -9.36
CA PHE A 155 4.62 5.99 -8.51
C PHE A 155 5.11 5.65 -7.10
N VAL A 156 6.28 5.01 -6.98
CA VAL A 156 6.89 4.75 -5.66
C VAL A 156 7.29 6.06 -4.99
N ASP A 157 7.87 7.00 -5.74
CA ASP A 157 8.28 8.30 -5.20
C ASP A 157 7.08 9.10 -4.66
N ASP A 158 6.00 9.18 -5.44
CA ASP A 158 4.76 9.82 -5.01
C ASP A 158 4.12 9.09 -3.81
N ALA A 159 4.18 7.75 -3.78
CA ALA A 159 3.67 6.99 -2.65
C ALA A 159 4.46 7.25 -1.34
N PHE A 160 5.78 7.42 -1.43
CA PHE A 160 6.61 7.81 -0.28
C PHE A 160 6.35 9.25 0.16
N THR A 161 6.06 10.16 -0.77
CA THR A 161 5.62 11.51 -0.43
C THR A 161 4.30 11.47 0.34
N ALA A 162 3.30 10.72 -0.16
CA ALA A 162 2.02 10.53 0.53
C ALA A 162 2.18 9.88 1.92
N LEU A 163 3.08 8.89 2.05
CA LEU A 163 3.39 8.28 3.34
C LEU A 163 3.93 9.30 4.33
N ARG A 164 4.94 10.09 3.94
CA ARG A 164 5.58 11.07 4.84
C ARG A 164 4.65 12.22 5.22
N GLU A 165 3.89 12.73 4.26
CA GLU A 165 3.07 13.93 4.46
C GLU A 165 1.73 13.63 5.13
N ARG A 166 1.18 12.43 4.90
CA ARG A 166 -0.17 12.08 5.36
C ARG A 166 -0.21 10.80 6.19
N GLY A 167 0.43 9.73 5.71
CA GLY A 167 0.27 8.41 6.33
C GLY A 167 0.90 8.29 7.73
N LEU A 168 2.19 8.60 7.83
CA LEU A 168 2.93 8.53 9.10
C LEU A 168 2.38 9.49 10.15
N PRO A 169 2.16 10.80 9.84
CA PRO A 169 1.59 11.72 10.81
C PRO A 169 0.20 11.30 11.29
N TRP A 170 -0.60 10.68 10.41
CA TRP A 170 -1.91 10.17 10.79
C TRP A 170 -1.81 9.01 11.79
N VAL A 171 -1.01 7.97 11.53
CA VAL A 171 -0.86 6.85 12.48
C VAL A 171 -0.38 7.36 13.85
N GLU A 172 0.62 8.24 13.87
CA GLU A 172 1.16 8.83 15.09
C GLU A 172 0.10 9.64 15.84
N GLY A 173 -0.63 10.52 15.14
CA GLY A 173 -1.69 11.34 15.72
C GLY A 173 -2.87 10.53 16.25
N ARG A 174 -3.19 9.39 15.64
CA ARG A 174 -4.23 8.47 16.13
C ARG A 174 -3.80 7.73 17.38
N LEU A 175 -2.56 7.23 17.42
CA LEU A 175 -2.03 6.56 18.62
C LEU A 175 -1.89 7.50 19.82
N ALA A 176 -1.57 8.78 19.58
CA ALA A 176 -1.54 9.79 20.62
C ALA A 176 -2.92 10.02 21.27
N GLN A 177 -4.01 9.88 20.51
CA GLN A 177 -5.39 9.99 21.03
C GLN A 177 -5.84 8.77 21.83
N MET A 178 -5.07 7.67 21.80
CA MET A 178 -5.37 6.44 22.56
C MET A 178 -4.69 6.41 23.94
N SER A 179 -3.81 7.37 24.22
CA SER A 179 -3.07 7.49 25.49
C SER A 179 -3.88 8.29 26.51
#